data_AF-A0A255YPZ2-F1
#
_entry.id   AF-A0A255YPZ2-F1
#
_cell.length_a   1.000
_cell.length_b   1.000
_cell.length_c   1.000
_cell.angle_alpha   90.00
_cell.angle_beta   90.00
_cell.angle_gamma   90.00
#
_symmetry.space_group_name_H-M   'P 1'
#
loop_
_entity.id
_entity.type
_entity.pdbx_description
1 polymer ?
#
loop_
_entity_poly.entity_id
_entity_poly.type
_entity_poly.pdbx_seq_one_letter_code
_entity_poly.pdbx_strand_id
1 'polypeptide(L)'
;MCAPNRRLRRRRLRGLMAGMANLFTVIDIGSAIQQAVAPVFLLTAIGGILNVLAHRLSRVVDRARHLEGEVGSYPADRRRIAIDDLSVLARRMAAANWAIALCTLAALLVCLVVVLLFMEQLVKNQLDEAIAWVFIAATLMLTGGLLLFLWEIQLALRSVRVRAADILAERR
;
A
#
# COMPACT_ATOMS: atom_id res chain seq x y z
N MET A 1 34.99 66.16 1.18
CA MET A 1 34.41 64.90 0.65
C MET A 1 35.07 63.70 1.32
N CYS A 2 34.31 62.85 2.02
CA CYS A 2 34.80 61.66 2.72
C CYS A 2 34.70 60.43 1.78
N ALA A 3 35.79 59.71 1.54
CA ALA A 3 35.81 58.53 0.67
C ALA A 3 35.23 57.29 1.39
N PRO A 4 34.35 56.49 0.76
CA PRO A 4 33.73 55.34 1.41
C PRO A 4 34.74 54.19 1.61
N ASN A 5 34.79 53.68 2.84
CA ASN A 5 35.76 52.70 3.32
C ASN A 5 35.53 51.31 2.69
N ARG A 6 36.31 50.99 1.65
CA ARG A 6 36.25 49.73 0.87
C ARG A 6 36.42 48.45 1.71
N ARG A 7 37.03 48.53 2.90
CA ARG A 7 37.26 47.35 3.78
C ARG A 7 35.97 46.85 4.44
N LEU A 8 35.06 47.74 4.81
CA LEU A 8 33.76 47.39 5.39
C LEU A 8 32.85 46.68 4.38
N ARG A 9 32.89 47.15 3.12
CA ARG A 9 32.13 46.54 2.01
C ARG A 9 32.56 45.10 1.73
N ARG A 10 33.87 44.82 1.77
CA ARG A 10 34.41 43.44 1.63
C ARG A 10 34.03 42.51 2.79
N ARG A 11 34.01 43.00 4.04
CA ARG A 11 33.57 42.20 5.20
C ARG A 11 32.08 41.86 5.12
N ARG A 12 31.23 42.83 4.75
CA ARG A 12 29.78 42.61 4.57
C ARG A 12 29.48 41.61 3.45
N LEU A 13 30.17 41.72 2.31
CA LEU A 13 30.02 40.74 1.22
C LEU A 13 30.45 39.32 1.64
N ARG A 14 31.54 39.16 2.38
CA ARG A 14 31.95 37.83 2.88
C ARG A 14 30.93 37.23 3.85
N GLY A 15 30.38 38.03 4.76
CA GLY A 15 29.32 37.57 5.67
C GLY A 15 28.05 37.13 4.91
N LEU A 16 27.69 37.87 3.85
CA LEU A 16 26.56 37.54 2.99
C LEU A 16 26.80 36.23 2.20
N MET A 17 27.99 36.03 1.63
CA MET A 17 28.34 34.80 0.92
C MET A 17 28.42 33.58 1.86
N ALA A 18 28.93 33.76 3.08
CA ALA A 18 28.93 32.71 4.10
C ALA A 18 27.50 32.32 4.51
N GLY A 19 26.60 33.30 4.68
CA GLY A 19 25.18 33.04 4.94
C GLY A 19 24.47 32.34 3.77
N MET A 20 24.81 32.69 2.53
CA MET A 20 24.24 32.08 1.32
C MET A 20 24.75 30.65 1.07
N ALA A 21 26.02 30.38 1.39
CA ALA A 21 26.57 29.03 1.38
C ALA A 21 25.93 28.14 2.46
N ASN A 22 25.64 28.70 3.65
CA ASN A 22 24.98 27.97 4.73
C ASN A 22 23.49 27.69 4.44
N LEU A 23 22.83 28.56 3.66
CA LEU A 23 21.50 28.26 3.12
C LEU A 23 21.57 27.06 2.17
N PHE A 24 22.55 27.01 1.28
CA PHE A 24 22.69 25.94 0.28
C PHE A 24 22.99 24.57 0.91
N THR A 25 23.73 24.52 2.02
CA THR A 25 23.98 23.26 2.77
C THR A 25 22.78 22.75 3.56
N VAL A 26 21.88 23.63 4.04
CA VAL A 26 20.61 23.21 4.67
C VAL A 26 19.61 22.69 3.63
N ILE A 27 19.69 23.18 2.39
CA ILE A 27 18.83 22.77 1.27
C ILE A 27 19.11 21.32 0.83
N ASP A 28 20.31 20.79 1.06
CA ASP A 28 20.72 19.46 0.57
C ASP A 28 19.93 18.32 1.26
N ILE A 29 19.88 18.31 2.59
CA ILE A 29 19.09 17.33 3.35
C ILE A 29 17.57 17.62 3.22
N GLY A 30 17.19 18.89 3.17
CA GLY A 30 15.79 19.29 2.99
C GLY A 30 15.19 18.78 1.67
N SER A 31 15.98 18.81 0.59
CA SER A 31 15.57 18.33 -0.73
C SER A 31 15.37 16.80 -0.77
N ALA A 32 16.26 16.04 -0.11
CA ALA A 32 16.13 14.59 0.03
C ALA A 32 14.85 14.20 0.77
N ILE A 33 14.53 14.90 1.87
CA ILE A 33 13.30 14.66 2.62
C ILE A 33 12.08 14.96 1.76
N GLN A 34 12.07 16.07 1.00
CA GLN A 34 10.95 16.41 0.12
C GLN A 34 10.70 15.36 -0.97
N GLN A 35 11.76 14.80 -1.55
CA GLN A 35 11.64 13.71 -2.53
C GLN A 35 11.10 12.43 -1.89
N ALA A 36 11.49 12.13 -0.65
CA ALA A 36 11.04 10.95 0.09
C ALA A 36 9.59 11.04 0.63
N VAL A 37 9.04 12.24 0.85
CA VAL A 37 7.69 12.42 1.41
C VAL A 37 6.60 11.83 0.53
N ALA A 38 6.71 11.96 -0.80
CA ALA A 38 5.69 11.44 -1.73
C ALA A 38 5.49 9.91 -1.65
N PRO A 39 6.54 9.07 -1.74
CA PRO A 39 6.38 7.62 -1.57
C PRO A 39 5.99 7.21 -0.14
N VAL A 40 6.41 7.94 0.90
CA VAL A 40 5.99 7.66 2.29
C VAL A 40 4.49 7.93 2.50
N PHE A 41 3.92 8.94 1.83
CA PHE A 41 2.47 9.17 1.85
C PHE A 41 1.71 7.96 1.28
N LEU A 42 2.23 7.36 0.21
CA LEU A 42 1.67 6.17 -0.40
C LEU A 42 1.75 4.95 0.54
N LEU A 43 2.81 4.80 1.36
CA LEU A 43 2.87 3.75 2.39
C LEU A 43 1.72 3.86 3.40
N THR A 44 1.38 5.07 3.85
CA THR A 44 0.24 5.29 4.74
C THR A 44 -1.07 4.85 4.09
N ALA A 45 -1.27 5.18 2.81
CA ALA A 45 -2.44 4.72 2.06
C ALA A 45 -2.50 3.19 1.95
N ILE A 46 -1.37 2.52 1.69
CA ILE A 46 -1.29 1.06 1.66
C ILE A 46 -1.63 0.46 3.03
N GLY A 47 -1.13 1.05 4.13
CA GLY A 47 -1.47 0.63 5.49
C GLY A 47 -2.98 0.66 5.77
N GLY A 48 -3.66 1.72 5.31
CA GLY A 48 -5.12 1.81 5.37
C GLY A 48 -5.82 0.71 4.57
N ILE A 49 -5.35 0.45 3.34
CA ILE A 49 -5.89 -0.61 2.47
C ILE A 49 -5.69 -1.99 3.11
N LEU A 50 -4.50 -2.27 3.65
CA LEU A 50 -4.20 -3.53 4.34
C LEU A 50 -5.10 -3.74 5.56
N ASN A 51 -5.38 -2.71 6.34
CA ASN A 51 -6.29 -2.80 7.48
C ASN A 51 -7.72 -3.18 7.04
N VAL A 52 -8.23 -2.56 5.96
CA VAL A 52 -9.54 -2.89 5.39
C VAL A 52 -9.58 -4.33 4.88
N LEU A 53 -8.53 -4.78 4.19
CA LEU A 53 -8.39 -6.14 3.69
C LEU A 53 -8.34 -7.17 4.82
N ALA A 54 -7.50 -6.95 5.83
CA ALA A 54 -7.34 -7.82 6.98
C ALA A 54 -8.65 -7.96 7.77
N HIS A 55 -9.34 -6.85 8.01
CA HIS A 55 -10.65 -6.86 8.66
C HIS A 55 -11.71 -7.62 7.85
N ARG A 56 -11.67 -7.52 6.51
CA ARG A 56 -12.53 -8.33 5.63
C ARG A 56 -12.21 -9.82 5.73
N LEU A 57 -10.93 -10.18 5.63
CA LEU A 57 -10.47 -11.57 5.69
C LEU A 57 -10.85 -12.22 7.03
N SER A 58 -10.65 -11.53 8.17
CA SER A 58 -11.05 -12.03 9.50
C SER A 58 -12.51 -12.43 9.51
N ARG A 59 -13.42 -11.57 9.04
CA ARG A 59 -14.86 -11.88 9.01
C ARG A 59 -15.20 -13.09 8.13
N VAL A 60 -14.47 -13.29 7.03
CA VAL A 60 -14.67 -14.45 6.15
C VAL A 60 -14.13 -15.73 6.81
N VAL A 61 -12.96 -15.67 7.44
CA VAL A 61 -12.33 -16.79 8.17
C VAL A 61 -13.17 -17.19 9.36
N ASP A 62 -13.66 -16.23 10.14
CA ASP A 62 -14.52 -16.49 11.30
C ASP A 62 -15.83 -17.18 10.88
N ARG A 63 -16.41 -16.75 9.75
CA ARG A 63 -17.59 -17.41 9.17
C ARG A 63 -17.29 -18.82 8.65
N ALA A 64 -16.14 -19.03 8.02
CA ALA A 64 -15.72 -20.35 7.55
C ALA A 64 -15.54 -21.33 8.72
N ARG A 65 -14.85 -20.89 9.78
CA ARG A 65 -14.67 -21.67 11.02
C ARG A 65 -15.99 -22.03 11.69
N HIS A 66 -16.93 -21.09 11.72
CA HIS A 66 -18.27 -21.36 12.26
C HIS A 66 -19.00 -22.44 11.46
N LEU A 67 -18.96 -22.38 10.12
CA LEU A 67 -19.51 -23.44 9.27
C LEU A 67 -18.81 -24.79 9.47
N GLU A 68 -17.49 -24.84 9.57
CA GLU A 68 -16.74 -26.08 9.82
C GLU A 68 -17.15 -26.74 11.14
N GLY A 69 -17.39 -25.93 12.19
CA GLY A 69 -17.87 -26.40 13.48
C GLY A 69 -19.27 -27.04 13.42
N GLU A 70 -20.15 -26.57 12.53
CA GLU A 70 -21.49 -27.11 12.34
C GLU A 70 -21.54 -28.31 11.39
N VAL A 71 -20.58 -28.45 10.47
CA VAL A 71 -20.54 -29.56 9.50
C VAL A 71 -20.32 -30.93 10.14
N GLY A 72 -19.76 -30.96 11.35
CA GLY A 72 -19.61 -32.17 12.15
C GLY A 72 -20.94 -32.83 12.52
N SER A 73 -22.03 -32.06 12.65
CA SER A 73 -23.33 -32.55 13.16
C SER A 73 -24.39 -32.81 12.08
N TYR A 74 -24.10 -32.51 10.80
CA TYR A 74 -25.06 -32.75 9.72
C TYR A 74 -25.15 -34.23 9.29
N PRO A 75 -26.36 -34.74 8.96
CA PRO A 75 -26.54 -36.05 8.35
C PRO A 75 -25.82 -36.14 6.99
N ALA A 76 -25.41 -37.37 6.61
CA ALA A 76 -24.47 -37.63 5.51
C ALA A 76 -24.82 -36.94 4.17
N ASP A 77 -26.11 -36.83 3.83
CA ASP A 77 -26.57 -36.21 2.59
C ASP A 77 -26.41 -34.67 2.60
N ARG A 78 -26.65 -34.01 3.74
CA ARG A 78 -26.39 -32.56 3.91
C ARG A 78 -24.91 -32.25 4.06
N ARG A 79 -24.12 -33.20 4.58
CA ARG A 79 -22.68 -33.05 4.78
C ARG A 79 -21.93 -32.85 3.47
N ARG A 80 -22.30 -33.57 2.40
CA ARG A 80 -21.70 -33.40 1.06
C ARG A 80 -21.96 -32.01 0.47
N ILE A 81 -23.19 -31.52 0.57
CA ILE A 81 -23.57 -30.18 0.08
C ILE A 81 -22.82 -29.09 0.87
N ALA A 82 -22.71 -29.25 2.19
CA ALA A 82 -21.98 -28.31 3.04
C ALA A 82 -20.47 -28.29 2.77
N ILE A 83 -19.85 -29.44 2.46
CA ILE A 83 -18.42 -29.54 2.09
C ILE A 83 -18.15 -28.85 0.75
N ASP A 84 -19.03 -28.99 -0.23
CA ASP A 84 -18.90 -28.29 -1.53
C ASP A 84 -18.98 -26.77 -1.36
N ASP A 85 -19.93 -26.27 -0.56
CA ASP A 85 -20.04 -24.84 -0.23
C ASP A 85 -18.78 -24.31 0.50
N LEU A 86 -18.17 -25.13 1.36
CA LEU A 86 -16.91 -24.84 2.04
C LEU A 86 -15.72 -24.73 1.07
N SER A 87 -15.68 -25.57 0.03
CA SER A 87 -14.61 -25.53 -0.99
C SER A 87 -14.67 -24.24 -1.84
N VAL A 88 -15.87 -23.76 -2.15
CA VAL A 88 -16.10 -22.47 -2.83
C VAL A 88 -15.67 -21.31 -1.91
N LEU A 89 -15.95 -21.41 -0.62
CA LEU A 89 -15.53 -20.42 0.38
C LEU A 89 -14.00 -20.37 0.53
N ALA A 90 -13.34 -21.52 0.52
CA ALA A 90 -11.88 -21.64 0.58
C ALA A 90 -11.18 -21.01 -0.64
N ARG A 91 -11.71 -21.21 -1.85
CA ARG A 91 -11.20 -20.55 -3.08
C ARG A 91 -11.30 -19.03 -3.01
N ARG A 92 -12.37 -18.51 -2.39
CA ARG A 92 -12.54 -17.06 -2.16
C ARG A 92 -11.55 -16.50 -1.15
N MET A 93 -11.29 -17.25 -0.07
CA MET A 93 -10.25 -16.89 0.91
C MET A 93 -8.86 -16.85 0.27
N ALA A 94 -8.55 -17.79 -0.63
CA ALA A 94 -7.28 -17.79 -1.35
C ALA A 94 -7.10 -16.53 -2.22
N ALA A 95 -8.13 -16.11 -2.95
CA ALA A 95 -8.09 -14.89 -3.76
C ALA A 95 -7.87 -13.62 -2.91
N ALA A 96 -8.54 -13.52 -1.75
CA ALA A 96 -8.35 -12.43 -0.80
C ALA A 96 -6.92 -12.41 -0.23
N ASN A 97 -6.38 -13.59 0.10
CA ASN A 97 -5.01 -13.73 0.58
C ASN A 97 -3.97 -13.31 -0.48
N TRP A 98 -4.23 -13.62 -1.76
CA TRP A 98 -3.41 -13.14 -2.88
C TRP A 98 -3.45 -11.61 -3.04
N ALA A 99 -4.61 -10.98 -2.85
CA ALA A 99 -4.72 -9.52 -2.87
C ALA A 99 -3.90 -8.87 -1.74
N ILE A 100 -3.97 -9.43 -0.52
CA ILE A 100 -3.16 -8.98 0.62
C ILE A 100 -1.67 -9.14 0.35
N ALA A 101 -1.27 -10.29 -0.20
CA ALA A 101 0.13 -10.56 -0.56
C ALA A 101 0.66 -9.53 -1.58
N LEU A 102 -0.11 -9.22 -2.63
CA LEU A 102 0.26 -8.20 -3.62
C LEU A 102 0.36 -6.79 -3.03
N CYS A 103 -0.60 -6.39 -2.18
CA CYS A 103 -0.53 -5.11 -1.48
C CYS A 103 0.68 -5.03 -0.53
N THR A 104 1.02 -6.13 0.14
CA THR A 104 2.20 -6.20 1.02
C THR A 104 3.49 -6.13 0.21
N LEU A 105 3.58 -6.83 -0.93
CA LEU A 105 4.72 -6.74 -1.85
C LEU A 105 4.88 -5.32 -2.39
N ALA A 106 3.79 -4.65 -2.74
CA ALA A 106 3.83 -3.24 -3.13
C ALA A 106 4.38 -2.36 -2.01
N ALA A 107 3.94 -2.53 -0.76
CA ALA A 107 4.48 -1.79 0.38
C ALA A 107 5.99 -2.01 0.54
N LEU A 108 6.47 -3.25 0.40
CA LEU A 108 7.89 -3.58 0.47
C LEU A 108 8.69 -2.90 -0.65
N LEU A 109 8.17 -2.85 -1.88
CA LEU A 109 8.81 -2.14 -2.98
C LEU A 109 8.83 -0.62 -2.75
N VAL A 110 7.79 -0.04 -2.17
CA VAL A 110 7.79 1.39 -1.81
C VAL A 110 8.79 1.68 -0.69
N CYS A 111 8.92 0.79 0.31
CA CYS A 111 9.98 0.89 1.30
C CYS A 111 11.37 0.85 0.64
N LEU A 112 11.56 0.00 -0.38
CA LEU A 112 12.81 -0.04 -1.15
C LEU A 112 13.06 1.27 -1.90
N VAL A 113 12.04 1.89 -2.51
CA VAL A 113 12.14 3.21 -3.16
C VAL A 113 12.62 4.27 -2.17
N VAL A 114 12.07 4.30 -0.96
CA VAL A 114 12.50 5.26 0.08
C VAL A 114 13.99 5.07 0.40
N VAL A 115 14.44 3.82 0.57
CA VAL A 115 15.87 3.53 0.81
C VAL A 115 16.74 3.99 -0.36
N LEU A 116 16.31 3.73 -1.61
CA LEU A 116 17.07 4.14 -2.80
C LEU A 116 17.18 5.66 -2.94
N LEU A 117 16.11 6.41 -2.65
CA LEU A 117 16.13 7.89 -2.63
C LEU A 117 17.14 8.44 -1.62
N PHE A 118 17.24 7.84 -0.43
CA PHE A 118 18.27 8.23 0.54
C PHE A 118 19.67 7.81 0.10
N MET A 119 19.83 6.64 -0.52
CA MET A 119 21.13 6.15 -1.02
C MET A 119 21.69 7.01 -2.15
N GLU A 120 20.83 7.51 -3.04
CA GLU A 120 21.22 8.42 -4.12
C GLU A 120 21.95 9.66 -3.58
N GLN A 121 21.43 10.22 -2.49
CA GLN A 121 21.98 11.39 -1.81
C GLN A 121 23.33 11.12 -1.14
N LEU A 122 23.56 9.88 -0.68
CA LEU A 122 24.82 9.48 -0.06
C LEU A 122 25.94 9.21 -1.08
N VAL A 123 25.60 8.62 -2.23
CA VAL A 123 26.59 8.09 -3.18
C VAL A 123 26.85 9.05 -4.37
N LYS A 124 26.06 10.12 -4.54
CA LYS A 124 26.08 11.03 -5.72
C LYS A 124 26.00 10.29 -7.06
N ASN A 125 25.43 9.09 -7.04
CA ASN A 125 25.27 8.25 -8.21
C ASN A 125 23.87 8.50 -8.77
N GLN A 126 23.73 8.54 -10.11
CA GLN A 126 22.44 8.74 -10.78
C GLN A 126 21.61 7.46 -10.67
N LEU A 127 20.96 7.24 -9.52
CA LEU A 127 20.03 6.11 -9.29
C LEU A 127 18.59 6.43 -9.72
N ASP A 128 18.36 7.62 -10.28
CA ASP A 128 17.06 8.13 -10.73
C ASP A 128 16.26 7.09 -11.52
N GLU A 129 16.91 6.44 -12.50
CA GLU A 129 16.26 5.49 -13.39
C GLU A 129 15.85 4.20 -12.65
N ALA A 130 16.71 3.70 -11.75
CA ALA A 130 16.39 2.52 -10.94
C ALA A 130 15.23 2.80 -9.98
N ILE A 131 15.20 3.97 -9.35
CA ILE A 131 14.13 4.42 -8.46
C ILE A 131 12.80 4.47 -9.21
N ALA A 132 12.80 5.04 -10.42
CA ALA A 132 11.61 5.13 -11.26
C ALA A 132 11.05 3.73 -11.61
N TRP A 133 11.91 2.79 -12.03
CA TRP A 133 11.48 1.43 -12.37
C TRP A 133 10.90 0.67 -11.17
N VAL A 134 11.54 0.76 -10.01
CA VAL A 134 11.04 0.11 -8.78
C VAL A 134 9.71 0.73 -8.35
N PHE A 135 9.56 2.05 -8.43
CA PHE A 135 8.33 2.75 -8.06
C PHE A 135 7.15 2.41 -9.00
N ILE A 136 7.40 2.31 -10.30
CA ILE A 136 6.40 1.87 -11.27
C ILE A 136 5.97 0.42 -10.97
N ALA A 137 6.93 -0.48 -10.75
CA ALA A 137 6.64 -1.87 -10.38
C ALA A 137 5.81 -1.96 -9.08
N ALA A 138 6.15 -1.16 -8.07
CA ALA A 138 5.42 -1.07 -6.81
C ALA A 138 3.97 -0.63 -7.02
N THR A 139 3.78 0.42 -7.81
CA THR A 139 2.45 0.97 -8.12
C THR A 139 1.62 -0.04 -8.92
N LEU A 140 2.21 -0.75 -9.89
CA LEU A 140 1.53 -1.80 -10.65
C LEU A 140 1.11 -2.98 -9.77
N MET A 141 1.97 -3.41 -8.83
CA MET A 141 1.61 -4.44 -7.84
C MET A 141 0.46 -3.97 -6.93
N LEU A 142 0.48 -2.71 -6.49
CA LEU A 142 -0.60 -2.14 -5.68
C LEU A 142 -1.92 -2.10 -6.47
N THR A 143 -1.88 -1.62 -7.72
CA THR A 143 -3.05 -1.61 -8.61
C THR A 143 -3.58 -3.02 -8.84
N GLY A 144 -2.71 -3.99 -9.09
CA GLY A 144 -3.08 -5.40 -9.21
C GLY A 144 -3.77 -5.92 -7.95
N GLY A 145 -3.20 -5.68 -6.77
CA GLY A 145 -3.80 -6.06 -5.48
C GLY A 145 -5.18 -5.43 -5.25
N LEU A 146 -5.34 -4.14 -5.59
CA LEU A 146 -6.62 -3.43 -5.51
C LEU A 146 -7.66 -3.98 -6.49
N LEU A 147 -7.26 -4.35 -7.71
CA LEU A 147 -8.16 -4.94 -8.71
C LEU A 147 -8.63 -6.34 -8.28
N LEU A 148 -7.73 -7.18 -7.76
CA LEU A 148 -8.11 -8.48 -7.19
C LEU A 148 -9.09 -8.31 -6.03
N PHE A 149 -8.82 -7.35 -5.15
CA PHE A 149 -9.72 -7.03 -4.05
C PHE A 149 -11.09 -6.55 -4.53
N LEU A 150 -11.12 -5.65 -5.52
CA LEU A 150 -12.37 -5.18 -6.11
C LEU A 150 -13.16 -6.34 -6.72
N TRP A 151 -12.49 -7.27 -7.40
CA TRP A 151 -13.12 -8.45 -7.96
C TRP A 151 -13.69 -9.38 -6.87
N GLU A 152 -12.98 -9.57 -5.76
CA GLU A 152 -13.45 -10.33 -4.59
C GLU A 152 -14.74 -9.74 -4.00
N ILE A 153 -14.79 -8.42 -3.84
CA ILE A 153 -15.98 -7.72 -3.35
C ILE A 153 -17.18 -7.95 -4.27
N GLN A 154 -16.97 -7.83 -5.59
CA GLN A 154 -18.05 -8.00 -6.57
C GLN A 154 -18.60 -9.43 -6.58
N LEU A 155 -17.71 -10.43 -6.43
CA LEU A 155 -18.11 -11.82 -6.26
C LEU A 155 -18.94 -12.03 -4.98
N ALA A 156 -18.51 -11.40 -3.88
CA ALA A 156 -19.21 -11.48 -2.61
C ALA A 156 -20.62 -10.89 -2.67
N LEU A 157 -20.77 -9.73 -3.31
CA LEU A 157 -22.07 -9.08 -3.47
C LEU A 157 -23.02 -9.89 -4.35
N ARG A 158 -22.53 -10.50 -5.43
CA ARG A 158 -23.35 -11.40 -6.27
C ARG A 158 -23.88 -12.59 -5.49
N SER A 159 -23.07 -13.23 -4.64
CA SER A 159 -23.51 -14.40 -3.85
C SER A 159 -24.65 -14.09 -2.87
N VAL A 160 -24.64 -12.89 -2.27
CA VAL A 160 -25.72 -12.45 -1.37
C VAL A 160 -27.01 -12.18 -2.14
N ARG A 161 -26.91 -11.59 -3.34
CA ARG A 161 -28.05 -11.19 -4.15
C ARG A 161 -28.82 -12.40 -4.71
N VAL A 162 -28.12 -13.47 -5.08
CA VAL A 162 -28.74 -14.73 -5.54
C VAL A 162 -29.50 -15.40 -4.40
N ARG A 163 -28.86 -15.57 -3.23
CA ARG A 163 -29.51 -16.18 -2.07
C ARG A 163 -30.74 -15.40 -1.56
N ALA A 164 -30.73 -14.07 -1.70
CA ALA A 164 -31.90 -13.25 -1.38
C ALA A 164 -33.07 -13.47 -2.36
N ALA A 165 -32.78 -13.72 -3.65
CA ALA A 165 -33.80 -14.02 -4.64
C ALA A 165 -34.44 -15.39 -4.39
N ASP A 166 -33.64 -16.39 -4.01
CA ASP A 166 -34.13 -17.75 -3.72
C ASP A 166 -35.05 -17.79 -2.49
N ILE A 167 -34.69 -17.07 -1.41
CA ILE A 167 -35.52 -16.98 -0.19
C ILE A 167 -36.87 -16.30 -0.46
N LEU A 168 -36.91 -15.34 -1.39
CA LEU A 168 -38.16 -14.67 -1.78
C LEU A 168 -39.02 -15.54 -2.71
N ALA A 169 -38.40 -16.39 -3.53
CA ALA A 169 -39.09 -17.34 -4.38
C ALA A 169 -39.74 -18.48 -3.57
N GLU A 170 -39.08 -18.95 -2.50
CA GLU A 170 -39.60 -20.03 -1.64
C GLU A 170 -40.69 -19.57 -0.66
N ARG A 171 -40.89 -18.26 -0.49
CA ARG A 171 -42.00 -17.69 0.30
C ARG A 171 -43.31 -17.50 -0.49
N ARG A 172 -43.35 -17.84 -1.78
CA ARG A 172 -44.52 -17.64 -2.66
C ARG A 172 -45.08 -18.98 -3.10
#